data_AF-A0A3P7GVZ8-F1
#
_entry.id   AF-A0A3P7GVZ8-F1
#
_cell.length_a   1.000
_cell.length_b   1.000
_cell.length_c   1.000
_cell.angle_alpha   90.00
_cell.angle_beta   90.00
_cell.angle_gamma   90.00
#
_symmetry.space_group_name_H-M   'P 1'
#
loop_
_entity.id
_entity.type
_entity.pdbx_description
1 polymer ?
#
loop_
_entity_poly.entity_id
_entity_poly.type
_entity_poly.pdbx_seq_one_letter_code
_entity_poly.pdbx_strand_id
1 'polypeptide(L)'
;MESSKSVTESGGEPANMTGVKTPQANSESNALQSVENLRKKSWQMERTAGIETGRETLIEIDKDGKGLGLSIVGGSDTVLGTVVIHEVYPDGAAAMDGRLKPGDQVLEVSTV
;
A
#
# COMPACT_ATOMS: atom_id res chain seq x y z
N MET A 1 29.84 4.47 -39.81
CA MET A 1 28.96 5.63 -40.06
C MET A 1 28.16 5.22 -41.29
N GLU A 2 26.88 4.86 -41.26
CA GLU A 2 25.72 5.21 -40.43
C GLU A 2 24.84 3.97 -40.13
N SER A 3 24.05 4.08 -39.06
CA SER A 3 22.77 3.45 -38.67
C SER A 3 22.20 2.23 -39.40
N SER A 4 21.64 1.28 -38.62
CA SER A 4 20.25 0.78 -38.81
C SER A 4 19.71 0.05 -37.57
N LYS A 5 18.49 0.43 -37.17
CA LYS A 5 17.64 -0.16 -36.11
C LYS A 5 17.06 -1.50 -36.55
N SER A 6 16.73 -2.39 -35.61
CA SER A 6 15.73 -3.44 -35.86
C SER A 6 14.69 -3.51 -34.73
N VAL A 7 13.44 -3.41 -35.18
CA VAL A 7 12.17 -3.61 -34.46
C VAL A 7 11.94 -5.11 -34.27
N THR A 8 11.28 -5.51 -33.18
CA THR A 8 10.63 -6.82 -33.09
C THR A 8 9.16 -6.65 -32.73
N GLU A 9 8.30 -7.13 -33.63
CA GLU A 9 6.86 -7.20 -33.50
C GLU A 9 6.41 -8.67 -33.53
N SER A 10 5.25 -8.89 -32.94
CA SER A 10 4.28 -9.97 -33.20
C SER A 10 4.52 -11.34 -32.55
N GLY A 11 3.69 -11.62 -31.54
CA GLY A 11 2.47 -12.39 -31.77
C GLY A 11 2.63 -13.91 -31.87
N GLY A 12 1.97 -14.63 -30.96
CA GLY A 12 1.67 -16.05 -31.14
C GLY A 12 1.21 -16.73 -29.86
N GLU A 13 -0.09 -16.74 -29.59
CA GLU A 13 -0.68 -17.87 -28.86
C GLU A 13 -0.59 -19.12 -29.73
N PRO A 14 -0.30 -20.28 -29.14
CA PRO A 14 -1.01 -21.48 -29.56
C PRO A 14 -1.77 -22.09 -28.39
N ALA A 15 -3.08 -22.25 -28.60
CA ALA A 15 -3.89 -23.20 -27.88
C ALA A 15 -3.37 -24.62 -28.13
N ASN A 16 -3.25 -25.44 -27.08
CA ASN A 16 -3.47 -26.88 -27.25
C ASN A 16 -4.07 -27.51 -25.99
N MET A 17 -5.30 -27.99 -26.17
CA MET A 17 -6.03 -28.91 -25.33
C MET A 17 -5.54 -30.33 -25.68
N THR A 18 -4.98 -31.08 -24.72
CA THR A 18 -5.26 -32.52 -24.49
C THR A 18 -4.29 -33.15 -23.50
N GLY A 19 -4.85 -33.68 -22.41
CA GLY A 19 -4.51 -34.93 -21.73
C GLY A 19 -3.06 -35.35 -21.51
N VAL A 20 -2.64 -35.43 -20.24
CA VAL A 20 -2.21 -36.65 -19.51
C VAL A 20 -1.56 -36.19 -18.19
N LYS A 21 -2.04 -36.73 -17.07
CA LYS A 21 -1.45 -36.55 -15.74
C LYS A 21 -0.06 -37.21 -15.68
N THR A 22 0.95 -36.43 -15.33
CA THR A 22 2.22 -36.93 -14.79
C THR A 22 2.48 -36.18 -13.48
N PRO A 23 2.54 -36.83 -12.31
CA PRO A 23 2.84 -36.16 -11.05
C PRO A 23 4.34 -36.02 -10.91
N GLN A 24 4.91 -34.89 -11.29
CA GLN A 24 6.35 -34.66 -11.09
C GLN A 24 6.66 -33.20 -10.77
N ALA A 25 7.12 -33.00 -9.54
CA ALA A 25 7.81 -31.81 -9.01
C ALA A 25 7.05 -30.46 -9.11
N ASN A 26 5.85 -30.39 -8.55
CA ASN A 26 5.09 -29.14 -8.33
C ASN A 26 4.98 -28.75 -6.85
N SER A 27 5.62 -29.48 -5.94
CA SER A 27 5.53 -29.25 -4.50
C SER A 27 6.36 -28.06 -4.02
N GLU A 28 7.57 -27.89 -4.53
CA GLU A 28 8.48 -26.82 -4.08
C GLU A 28 8.09 -25.45 -4.64
N SER A 29 7.72 -25.39 -5.93
CA SER A 29 7.26 -24.15 -6.58
C SER A 29 5.95 -23.62 -5.99
N ASN A 30 5.02 -24.50 -5.60
CA ASN A 30 3.79 -24.11 -4.90
C ASN A 30 4.05 -23.64 -3.46
N ALA A 31 4.98 -24.29 -2.75
CA ALA A 31 5.33 -23.88 -1.39
C ALA A 31 5.97 -22.48 -1.36
N LEU A 32 6.90 -22.20 -2.29
CA LEU A 32 7.55 -20.89 -2.40
C LEU A 32 6.60 -19.78 -2.85
N GLN A 33 5.69 -20.06 -3.79
CA GLN A 33 4.64 -19.11 -4.17
C GLN A 33 3.65 -18.87 -3.02
N SER A 34 3.38 -19.88 -2.18
CA SER A 34 2.48 -19.74 -1.03
C SER A 34 3.08 -18.87 0.07
N VAL A 35 4.38 -19.01 0.38
CA VAL A 35 5.04 -18.15 1.38
C VAL A 35 5.17 -16.71 0.90
N GLU A 36 5.42 -16.49 -0.39
CA GLU A 36 5.48 -15.15 -0.98
C GLU A 36 4.09 -14.48 -0.95
N ASN A 37 3.04 -15.23 -1.30
CA ASN A 37 1.67 -14.75 -1.21
C ASN A 37 1.27 -14.46 0.24
N LEU A 38 1.69 -15.28 1.21
CA LEU A 38 1.41 -15.03 2.63
C LEU A 38 2.15 -13.79 3.14
N ARG A 39 3.40 -13.58 2.73
CA ARG A 39 4.15 -12.35 2.98
C ARG A 39 3.41 -11.14 2.42
N LYS A 40 3.06 -11.15 1.13
CA LYS A 40 2.31 -10.06 0.48
C LYS A 40 0.95 -9.82 1.14
N LYS A 41 0.28 -10.88 1.61
CA LYS A 41 -0.98 -10.77 2.34
C LYS A 41 -0.77 -10.14 3.72
N SER A 42 0.29 -10.53 4.43
CA SER A 42 0.70 -9.94 5.71
C SER A 42 1.00 -8.45 5.58
N TRP A 43 1.75 -8.04 4.55
CA TRP A 43 2.06 -6.63 4.29
C TRP A 43 0.83 -5.80 3.91
N GLN A 44 -0.15 -6.39 3.23
CA GLN A 44 -1.42 -5.71 2.97
C GLN A 44 -2.26 -5.58 4.23
N MET A 45 -2.26 -6.59 5.10
CA MET A 45 -2.99 -6.56 6.37
C MET A 45 -2.42 -5.48 7.30
N GLU A 46 -1.09 -5.37 7.41
CA GLU A 46 -0.42 -4.33 8.21
C GLU A 46 -0.81 -2.92 7.70
N ARG A 47 -0.88 -2.73 6.38
CA ARG A 47 -1.29 -1.45 5.77
C ARG A 47 -2.76 -1.12 5.91
N THR A 48 -3.60 -2.06 6.32
CA THR A 48 -5.02 -1.84 6.61
C THR A 48 -5.34 -1.95 8.10
N ALA A 49 -4.35 -2.21 8.95
CA ALA A 49 -4.53 -2.33 10.38
C ALA A 49 -5.04 -1.00 10.95
N GLY A 50 -5.95 -1.10 11.92
CA GLY A 50 -6.44 0.06 12.65
C GLY A 50 -5.36 0.66 13.55
N ILE A 51 -5.53 1.92 13.90
CA ILE A 51 -4.63 2.61 14.81
C ILE A 51 -4.94 2.15 16.24
N GLU A 52 -3.94 1.59 16.91
CA GLU A 52 -4.06 1.09 18.27
C GLU A 52 -3.55 2.14 19.26
N THR A 53 -4.38 2.51 20.24
CA THR A 53 -4.02 3.51 21.25
C THR A 53 -2.74 3.12 21.99
N GLY A 54 -1.81 4.07 22.09
CA GLY A 54 -0.52 3.88 22.77
C GLY A 54 0.54 3.15 21.93
N ARG A 55 0.28 2.87 20.65
CA ARG A 55 1.27 2.34 19.72
C ARG A 55 1.45 3.24 18.52
N GLU A 56 2.70 3.48 18.15
CA GLU A 56 3.04 4.17 16.91
C GLU A 56 2.63 3.29 15.74
N THR A 57 1.82 3.85 14.84
CA THR A 57 1.28 3.12 13.68
C THR A 57 1.63 3.90 12.42
N LEU A 58 2.36 3.27 11.51
CA LEU A 58 2.60 3.82 10.18
C LEU A 58 1.42 3.48 9.28
N ILE A 59 0.82 4.49 8.67
CA ILE A 59 -0.26 4.32 7.69
C ILE A 59 0.13 4.98 6.37
N GLU A 60 -0.24 4.35 5.27
CA GLU A 60 -0.19 4.93 3.94
C GLU A 60 -1.61 5.33 3.55
N ILE A 61 -1.80 6.58 3.12
CA ILE A 61 -3.07 7.10 2.63
C ILE A 61 -2.87 7.50 1.18
N ASP A 62 -3.65 6.90 0.28
CA ASP A 62 -3.73 7.36 -1.10
C ASP A 62 -4.53 8.67 -1.14
N LYS A 63 -3.88 9.73 -1.60
CA LYS A 63 -4.48 11.05 -1.72
C LYS A 63 -5.46 11.15 -2.89
N ASP A 64 -5.39 10.24 -3.86
CA ASP A 64 -6.21 10.22 -5.08
C ASP A 64 -6.27 11.61 -5.77
N GLY A 65 -5.11 12.28 -5.87
CA GLY A 65 -4.99 13.62 -6.45
C GLY A 65 -5.59 14.77 -5.61
N LYS A 66 -6.12 14.50 -4.41
CA LYS A 66 -6.67 15.50 -3.47
C LYS A 66 -5.70 15.84 -2.34
N GLY A 67 -6.11 16.73 -1.46
CA GLY A 67 -5.46 16.93 -0.15
C GLY A 67 -5.82 15.80 0.82
N LEU A 68 -5.07 15.68 1.92
CA LEU A 68 -5.37 14.69 2.96
C LEU A 68 -6.74 14.93 3.63
N GLY A 69 -7.20 16.18 3.68
CA GLY A 69 -8.50 16.53 4.27
C GLY A 69 -8.49 16.46 5.79
N LEU A 70 -7.46 17.04 6.41
CA LEU A 70 -7.28 17.09 7.86
C LEU A 70 -7.00 18.52 8.29
N SER A 71 -7.40 18.88 9.52
CA SER A 71 -6.86 20.02 10.24
C SER A 71 -6.05 19.55 11.43
N ILE A 72 -4.97 20.26 11.74
CA ILE A 72 -4.09 19.96 12.86
C ILE A 72 -4.00 21.16 13.80
N VAL A 73 -3.69 20.87 15.05
CA VAL A 73 -3.33 21.87 16.08
C VAL A 73 -2.03 21.46 16.75
N GLY A 74 -1.39 22.42 17.40
CA GLY A 74 -0.16 22.19 18.15
C GLY A 74 1.10 22.37 17.28
N GLY A 75 2.19 21.74 17.71
CA GLY A 75 3.55 22.01 17.24
C GLY A 75 4.53 22.10 18.40
N SER A 76 5.83 21.95 18.11
CA SER A 76 6.90 22.01 19.12
C SER A 76 7.03 23.38 19.80
N ASP A 77 6.55 24.42 19.13
CA ASP A 77 6.48 25.81 19.59
C ASP A 77 5.18 26.16 20.31
N THR A 78 4.25 25.21 20.41
CA THR A 78 2.97 25.40 21.12
C THR A 78 3.01 24.77 22.51
N VAL A 79 2.08 25.17 23.39
CA VAL A 79 1.92 24.57 24.73
C VAL A 79 1.70 23.06 24.68
N LEU A 80 1.12 22.55 23.58
CA LEU A 80 0.90 21.11 23.38
C LEU A 80 2.22 20.36 23.14
N GLY A 81 3.25 21.02 22.59
CA GLY A 81 4.54 20.42 22.28
C GLY A 81 4.50 19.30 21.23
N THR A 82 3.34 19.07 20.61
CA THR A 82 3.08 17.99 19.66
C THR A 82 2.02 18.39 18.66
N VAL A 83 1.95 17.69 17.53
CA VAL A 83 0.95 17.88 16.47
C VAL A 83 -0.18 16.89 16.67
N VAL A 84 -1.41 17.39 16.74
CA VAL A 84 -2.63 16.58 16.96
C VAL A 84 -3.64 16.87 15.86
N ILE A 85 -4.34 15.83 15.39
CA ILE A 85 -5.45 15.98 14.45
C ILE A 85 -6.63 16.63 15.18
N HIS A 86 -7.03 17.81 14.72
CA HIS A 86 -8.19 18.52 15.25
C HIS A 86 -9.48 18.06 14.58
N GLU A 87 -9.46 17.90 13.26
CA GLU A 87 -10.64 17.51 12.49
C GLU A 87 -10.24 16.66 11.28
N VAL A 88 -11.13 15.74 10.92
CA VAL A 88 -11.07 14.94 9.70
C VAL A 88 -12.23 15.36 8.82
N TYR A 89 -11.95 16.01 7.69
CA TYR A 89 -12.97 16.55 6.82
C TYR A 89 -13.65 15.44 6.01
N PRO A 90 -14.99 15.41 5.96
CA PRO A 90 -15.72 14.58 5.02
C PRO A 90 -15.19 14.77 3.59
N ASP A 91 -15.13 13.69 2.81
CA ASP A 91 -14.62 13.65 1.43
C ASP A 91 -13.11 13.84 1.25
N GLY A 92 -12.36 14.03 2.35
CA GLY A 92 -10.89 14.00 2.36
C GLY A 92 -10.32 12.59 2.26
N ALA A 93 -9.09 12.47 1.74
CA ALA A 93 -8.43 11.16 1.61
C ALA A 93 -8.30 10.43 2.96
N ALA A 94 -8.02 11.15 4.04
CA ALA A 94 -7.95 10.58 5.39
C ALA A 94 -9.31 10.10 5.91
N ALA A 95 -10.41 10.78 5.53
CA ALA A 95 -11.76 10.32 5.88
C ALA A 95 -12.15 9.06 5.10
N MET A 96 -11.75 8.96 3.84
CA MET A 96 -11.97 7.77 3.01
C MET A 96 -11.18 6.57 3.51
N ASP A 97 -9.96 6.79 4.00
CA ASP A 97 -9.18 5.76 4.69
C ASP A 97 -9.82 5.35 6.03
N GLY A 98 -10.33 6.32 6.79
CA GLY A 98 -11.20 6.12 7.96
C GLY A 98 -10.47 5.66 9.23
N ARG A 99 -9.15 5.46 9.19
CA ARG A 99 -8.37 5.03 10.36
C ARG A 99 -8.01 6.20 11.28
N LEU A 100 -7.68 7.36 10.72
CA LEU A 100 -7.36 8.57 11.48
C LEU A 100 -8.60 9.19 12.13
N LYS A 101 -8.44 9.70 13.36
CA LYS A 101 -9.51 10.33 14.13
C LYS A 101 -9.01 11.63 14.79
N PRO A 102 -9.93 12.58 15.09
CA PRO A 102 -9.60 13.70 15.96
C PRO A 102 -9.01 13.24 17.30
N GLY A 103 -7.92 13.87 17.72
CA GLY A 103 -7.15 13.51 18.91
C GLY A 103 -5.93 12.62 18.65
N ASP A 104 -5.81 12.02 17.47
CA ASP A 104 -4.62 11.24 17.10
C ASP A 104 -3.40 12.17 16.96
N GLN A 105 -2.24 11.70 17.45
CA GLN A 105 -0.99 12.43 17.37
C GLN A 105 -0.24 12.10 16.08
N VAL A 106 0.21 13.14 15.38
CA VAL A 106 1.03 13.00 14.17
C VAL A 106 2.50 13.14 14.56
N LEU A 107 3.26 12.08 14.37
CA LEU A 107 4.70 12.06 14.68
C LEU A 107 5.55 12.52 13.48
N GLU A 108 5.20 12.02 12.30
CA GLU A 108 5.91 12.30 11.06
C GLU A 108 4.92 12.29 9.89
N VAL A 109 5.22 13.07 8.85
CA VAL A 109 4.56 13.00 7.55
C VAL A 109 5.64 12.87 6.49
N SER A 110 5.58 11.81 5.70
CA SER A 110 6.46 11.59 4.56
C SER A 110 5.66 11.38 3.27
N THR A 111 6.30 11.65 2.14
CA THR A 111 5.78 11.32 0.81
C THR A 111 6.57 10.15 0.26
N VAL A 112 5.88 9.12 -0.23
CA VAL A 112 6.48 7.95 -0.89
C VAL A 112 6.82 8.22 -2.35
#